data_AF-A0A1F9I0F7-F1
#
_entry.id   AF-A0A1F9I0F7-F1
#
_cell.length_a   1.000
_cell.length_b   1.000
_cell.length_c   1.000
_cell.angle_alpha   90.00
_cell.angle_beta   90.00
_cell.angle_gamma   90.00
#
_symmetry.space_group_name_H-M   'P 1'
#
loop_
_entity.id
_entity.type
_entity.pdbx_description
1 polymer ?
#
loop_
_entity_poly.entity_id
_entity_poly.type
_entity_poly.pdbx_seq_one_letter_code
_entity_poly.pdbx_strand_id
1 'polypeptide(L)'
;MSEINRIRERFRRIADLKSEASATNASDLPIDHQLTFQRDAGEQWTFRDGHIYLNDEDIEDLLNEARDDVKFQSAVSDAVSEYRELVWKKGNGSFAKFSVRADAIQDKILCNMKRIYDERTGGVRLAWGDGACLLNNLNVRAILAMYHIRPTEKARKFLKGLKSKLALILVNKNGSPHFERVNSVVKSLYNEVDSALDKTPIDGCYLPCHNGHNSGQ
;
A
#
# COMPACT_ATOMS: atom_id res chain seq x y z
N MET A 1 7.51 28.46 -6.07
CA MET A 1 8.45 27.35 -5.76
C MET A 1 7.83 26.54 -4.64
N SER A 2 7.56 25.25 -4.88
CA SER A 2 6.77 24.39 -3.97
C SER A 2 7.53 24.06 -2.67
N GLU A 3 6.85 24.05 -1.52
CA GLU A 3 7.38 23.61 -0.21
C GLU A 3 8.01 22.22 -0.25
N ILE A 4 7.51 21.35 -1.15
CA ILE A 4 8.09 20.03 -1.42
C ILE A 4 9.53 20.12 -1.95
N ASN A 5 9.87 21.17 -2.70
CA ASN A 5 11.25 21.40 -3.13
C ASN A 5 12.14 21.88 -1.98
N ARG A 6 11.58 22.59 -0.98
CA ARG A 6 12.32 23.00 0.22
C ARG A 6 12.63 21.81 1.13
N ILE A 7 11.67 20.90 1.30
CA ILE A 7 11.86 19.65 2.06
C ILE A 7 12.91 18.77 1.36
N ARG A 8 12.80 18.58 0.03
CA ARG A 8 13.81 17.85 -0.74
C ARG A 8 15.18 18.51 -0.75
N GLU A 9 15.27 19.84 -0.80
CA GLU A 9 16.53 20.56 -0.69
C GLU A 9 17.15 20.45 0.71
N ARG A 10 16.34 20.44 1.78
CA ARG A 10 16.82 20.20 3.15
C ARG A 10 17.47 18.82 3.26
N PHE A 11 16.84 17.77 2.74
CA PHE A 11 17.44 16.43 2.66
C PHE A 11 18.69 16.37 1.77
N ARG A 12 18.75 17.14 0.67
CA ARG A 12 19.91 17.16 -0.23
C ARG A 12 21.14 17.81 0.40
N ARG A 13 20.96 18.91 1.16
CA ARG A 13 22.06 19.57 1.89
C ARG A 13 22.67 18.70 2.98
N ILE A 14 21.90 17.78 3.56
CA ILE A 14 22.36 16.83 4.58
C ILE A 14 23.33 15.79 3.98
N ALA A 15 23.19 15.43 2.70
CA ALA A 15 24.09 14.47 2.05
C ALA A 15 25.49 15.03 1.73
N ASP A 16 25.62 16.35 1.56
CA ASP A 16 26.85 17.02 1.12
C ASP A 16 27.75 17.48 2.29
N LEU A 17 27.28 17.45 3.54
CA LEU A 17 28.02 17.89 4.74
C LEU A 17 28.80 16.75 5.46
N LYS A 18 29.09 15.68 4.72
CA LYS A 18 29.65 14.38 5.17
C LYS A 18 31.06 14.40 5.80
N SER A 19 31.61 15.56 6.14
CA SER A 19 32.97 15.68 6.66
C SER A 19 32.99 16.53 7.91
N GLU A 20 33.13 15.85 9.06
CA GLU A 20 33.73 16.30 10.33
C GLU A 20 32.85 16.12 11.60
N ALA A 21 33.55 15.66 12.66
CA ALA A 21 33.16 15.46 14.06
C ALA A 21 32.35 14.18 14.38
N SER A 22 32.92 13.09 14.88
CA SER A 22 33.72 12.80 16.10
C SER A 22 32.87 12.44 17.33
N ALA A 23 33.08 11.23 17.83
CA ALA A 23 32.32 10.53 18.85
C ALA A 23 32.71 10.96 20.27
N THR A 24 31.74 11.03 21.19
CA THR A 24 31.98 11.08 22.64
C THR A 24 31.06 10.13 23.39
N ASN A 25 31.64 9.50 24.42
CA ASN A 25 31.18 8.28 25.09
C ASN A 25 29.97 8.48 26.01
N ALA A 26 29.16 7.43 26.11
CA ALA A 26 27.97 7.33 26.95
C ALA A 26 28.30 6.86 28.37
N SER A 27 27.93 7.65 29.39
CA SER A 27 27.46 7.20 30.71
C SER A 27 27.05 8.44 31.52
N ASP A 28 25.92 8.37 32.24
CA ASP A 28 25.34 9.43 33.12
C ASP A 28 24.59 10.58 32.46
N LEU A 29 23.64 10.23 31.61
CA LEU A 29 22.78 11.20 30.95
C LEU A 29 21.31 11.03 31.42
N PRO A 30 20.56 12.13 31.68
CA PRO A 30 19.15 12.11 32.11
C PRO A 30 18.25 11.17 31.29
N ILE A 31 17.09 10.77 31.81
CA ILE A 31 16.13 9.89 31.10
C ILE A 31 15.85 10.38 29.67
N ASP A 32 15.84 11.70 29.44
CA ASP A 32 15.73 12.34 28.11
C ASP A 32 16.80 11.88 27.11
N HIS A 33 18.00 11.58 27.59
CA HIS A 33 19.11 11.13 26.75
C HIS A 33 19.12 9.60 26.52
N GLN A 34 18.38 8.84 27.33
CA GLN A 34 18.18 7.39 27.08
C GLN A 34 17.25 7.15 25.89
N LEU A 35 16.36 8.11 25.62
CA LEU A 35 15.45 8.16 24.46
C LEU A 35 15.90 9.20 23.44
N THR A 36 17.22 9.35 23.28
CA THR A 36 17.78 9.95 22.07
C THR A 36 18.43 8.88 21.22
N PHE A 37 18.16 8.98 19.93
CA PHE A 37 18.74 8.16 18.89
C PHE A 37 19.32 9.07 17.82
N GLN A 38 20.62 8.99 17.61
CA GLN A 38 21.26 9.59 16.46
C GLN A 38 21.50 8.48 15.46
N ARG A 39 20.73 8.52 14.37
CA ARG A 39 20.87 7.56 13.28
C ARG A 39 22.10 7.89 12.44
N ASP A 40 22.20 9.16 12.08
CA ASP A 40 23.24 9.74 11.25
C ASP A 40 23.66 11.12 11.79
N ALA A 41 24.78 11.65 11.29
CA ALA A 41 25.25 12.99 11.59
C ALA A 41 24.25 14.03 11.05
N GLY A 42 23.42 14.58 11.94
CA GLY A 42 22.35 15.52 11.59
C GLY A 42 20.93 14.93 11.65
N GLU A 43 20.77 13.67 12.04
CA GLU A 43 19.47 13.07 12.35
C GLU A 43 19.37 12.77 13.84
N GLN A 44 18.83 13.72 14.60
CA GLN A 44 18.56 13.54 16.02
C GLN A 44 17.10 13.20 16.25
N TRP A 45 16.87 11.96 16.65
CA TRP A 45 15.58 11.46 17.08
C TRP A 45 15.46 11.59 18.59
N THR A 46 14.41 12.23 19.06
CA THR A 46 14.12 12.42 20.49
C THR A 46 12.71 11.97 20.78
N PHE A 47 12.49 11.30 21.92
CA PHE A 47 11.14 11.11 22.45
C PHE A 47 10.96 11.99 23.68
N ARG A 48 10.06 12.97 23.59
CA ARG A 48 9.69 13.89 24.69
C ARG A 48 8.19 14.11 24.67
N ASP A 49 7.61 14.29 25.85
CA ASP A 49 6.18 14.59 26.04
C ASP A 49 5.20 13.62 25.34
N GLY A 50 5.61 12.38 25.04
CA GLY A 50 4.76 11.41 24.33
C GLY A 50 4.87 11.45 22.80
N HIS A 51 5.75 12.27 22.26
CA HIS A 51 5.94 12.48 20.82
C HIS A 51 7.36 12.12 20.39
N ILE A 52 7.51 11.71 19.13
CA ILE A 52 8.81 11.45 18.51
C ILE A 52 9.12 12.63 17.60
N TYR A 53 10.26 13.27 17.84
CA TYR A 53 10.74 14.39 17.05
C TYR A 53 11.98 13.99 16.26
N LEU A 54 12.09 14.52 15.04
CA LEU A 54 13.28 14.50 14.22
C LEU A 54 13.79 15.94 14.10
N ASN A 55 14.98 16.23 14.66
CA ASN A 55 15.57 17.57 14.67
C ASN A 55 14.58 18.65 15.16
N ASP A 56 13.91 18.39 16.29
CA ASP A 56 12.88 19.22 16.91
C ASP A 56 11.54 19.38 16.17
N GLU A 57 11.39 18.79 14.98
CA GLU A 57 10.12 18.75 14.24
C GLU A 57 9.35 17.45 14.59
N ASP A 58 8.03 17.53 14.84
CA ASP A 58 7.21 16.35 15.16
C ASP A 58 7.07 15.47 13.91
N ILE A 59 7.42 14.19 14.03
CA ILE A 59 7.39 13.26 12.91
C ILE A 59 5.97 13.06 12.36
N GLU A 60 4.94 13.21 13.20
CA GLU A 60 3.57 13.05 12.75
C GLU A 60 3.10 14.16 11.83
N ASP A 61 3.59 15.37 12.03
CA ASP A 61 3.33 16.52 11.18
C ASP A 61 4.04 16.34 9.84
N LEU A 62 5.33 15.98 9.88
CA LEU A 62 6.11 15.67 8.69
C LEU A 62 5.49 14.55 7.84
N LEU A 63 4.95 13.50 8.48
CA LEU A 63 4.25 12.42 7.80
C LEU A 63 2.93 12.85 7.17
N ASN A 64 2.26 13.87 7.72
CA ASN A 64 1.04 14.44 7.12
C ASN A 64 1.37 15.35 5.93
N GLU A 65 2.44 16.14 6.02
CA GLU A 65 2.89 17.00 4.93
C GLU A 65 3.41 16.19 3.73
N ALA A 66 4.20 15.15 3.99
CA ALA A 66 4.77 14.27 2.99
C ALA A 66 3.96 12.97 2.80
N ARG A 67 2.63 13.04 2.94
CA ARG A 67 1.72 11.87 2.90
C ARG A 67 1.79 11.05 1.61
N ASP A 68 2.10 11.70 0.49
CA ASP A 68 2.18 11.07 -0.85
C ASP A 68 3.60 10.67 -1.26
N ASP A 69 4.63 11.01 -0.49
CA ASP A 69 6.02 10.72 -0.84
C ASP A 69 6.46 9.35 -0.29
N VAL A 70 6.35 8.32 -1.13
CA VAL A 70 6.71 6.93 -0.78
C VAL A 70 8.15 6.81 -0.26
N LYS A 71 9.09 7.59 -0.81
CA LYS A 71 10.50 7.52 -0.37
C LYS A 71 10.65 8.04 1.05
N PHE A 72 9.98 9.14 1.36
CA PHE A 72 9.97 9.70 2.70
C PHE A 72 9.32 8.74 3.70
N GLN A 73 8.13 8.23 3.38
CA GLN A 73 7.40 7.27 4.24
C GLN A 73 8.25 6.03 4.53
N SER A 74 8.96 5.48 3.53
CA SER A 74 9.89 4.35 3.70
C SER A 74 11.07 4.70 4.60
N ALA A 75 11.72 5.85 4.38
CA ALA A 75 12.89 6.26 5.15
C ALA A 75 12.55 6.45 6.64
N VAL A 76 11.37 7.02 6.95
CA VAL A 76 10.88 7.17 8.32
C VAL A 76 10.54 5.81 8.94
N SER A 77 9.92 4.89 8.19
CA SER A 77 9.64 3.53 8.66
C SER A 77 10.91 2.79 9.09
N ASP A 78 11.97 2.90 8.29
CA ASP A 78 13.27 2.29 8.61
C ASP A 78 13.87 2.92 9.87
N ALA A 79 13.89 4.26 9.95
CA ALA A 79 14.43 4.99 11.09
C ALA A 79 13.70 4.68 12.41
N VAL A 80 12.36 4.62 12.39
CA VAL A 80 11.55 4.29 13.57
C VAL A 80 11.77 2.84 14.01
N SER A 81 11.97 1.92 13.06
CA SER A 81 12.30 0.53 13.38
C SER A 81 13.66 0.40 14.06
N GLU A 82 14.68 1.06 13.52
CA GLU A 82 16.02 1.13 14.13
C GLU A 82 15.99 1.78 15.52
N TYR A 83 15.25 2.88 15.65
CA TYR A 83 15.09 3.57 16.93
C TYR A 83 14.44 2.65 17.97
N ARG A 84 13.41 1.89 17.57
CA ARG A 84 12.76 0.91 18.44
C ARG A 84 13.71 -0.18 18.89
N GLU A 85 14.51 -0.76 17.99
CA GLU A 85 15.49 -1.78 18.34
C GLU A 85 16.51 -1.27 19.36
N LEU A 86 16.95 -0.03 19.20
CA LEU A 86 17.94 0.58 20.09
C LEU A 86 17.37 0.87 21.48
N VAL A 87 16.14 1.40 21.56
CA VAL A 87 15.44 1.61 22.84
C VAL A 87 15.13 0.27 23.51
N TRP A 88 14.77 -0.76 22.74
CA TRP A 88 14.55 -2.12 23.27
C TRP A 88 15.82 -2.69 23.89
N LYS A 89 16.97 -2.58 23.19
CA LYS A 89 18.28 -3.01 23.70
C LYS A 89 18.69 -2.27 24.98
N LYS A 90 18.33 -0.99 25.12
CA LYS A 90 18.67 -0.17 26.30
C LYS A 90 17.79 -0.45 27.52
N GLY A 91 16.51 -0.77 27.34
CA GLY A 91 15.53 -0.74 28.43
C GLY A 91 14.68 -1.99 28.63
N ASN A 92 14.85 -3.04 27.81
CA ASN A 92 14.16 -4.32 27.93
C ASN A 92 12.64 -4.21 28.22
N GLY A 93 11.94 -3.27 27.56
CA GLY A 93 10.49 -3.05 27.71
C GLY A 93 10.05 -1.98 28.73
N SER A 94 10.97 -1.29 29.41
CA SER A 94 10.64 -0.23 30.39
C SER A 94 9.96 1.01 29.76
N PHE A 95 10.09 1.19 28.44
CA PHE A 95 9.59 2.37 27.71
C PHE A 95 8.28 2.12 26.97
N ALA A 96 7.25 1.63 27.67
CA ALA A 96 5.95 1.28 27.07
C ALA A 96 5.30 2.42 26.27
N LYS A 97 5.38 3.67 26.77
CA LYS A 97 4.82 4.85 26.07
C LYS A 97 5.49 5.09 24.71
N PHE A 98 6.82 4.97 24.66
CA PHE A 98 7.56 5.09 23.41
C PHE A 98 7.19 3.96 22.44
N SER A 99 7.12 2.71 22.91
CA SER A 99 6.75 1.58 22.05
C SER A 99 5.37 1.76 21.42
N VAL A 100 4.37 2.15 22.21
CA VAL A 100 3.01 2.45 21.70
C VAL A 100 3.06 3.57 20.65
N ARG A 101 3.87 4.62 20.88
CA ARG A 101 3.98 5.72 19.94
C ARG A 101 4.67 5.34 18.64
N ALA A 102 5.75 4.57 18.72
CA ALA A 102 6.45 4.03 17.56
C ALA A 102 5.54 3.12 16.73
N ASP A 103 4.75 2.26 17.39
CA ASP A 103 3.76 1.40 16.72
C ASP A 103 2.69 2.24 15.99
N ALA A 104 2.15 3.29 16.63
CA ALA A 104 1.19 4.20 16.01
C ALA A 104 1.75 4.91 14.77
N ILE A 105 3.02 5.32 14.80
CA ILE A 105 3.70 5.93 13.66
C ILE A 105 3.86 4.91 12.51
N GLN A 106 4.27 3.68 12.83
CA GLN A 106 4.38 2.60 11.84
C GLN A 106 3.03 2.30 11.17
N ASP A 107 1.94 2.21 11.96
CA ASP A 107 0.59 2.01 11.44
C ASP A 107 0.17 3.16 10.51
N LYS A 108 0.48 4.40 10.87
CA LYS A 108 0.19 5.59 10.05
C LYS A 108 0.93 5.54 8.71
N ILE A 109 2.21 5.17 8.73
CA ILE A 109 3.02 5.00 7.51
C ILE A 109 2.42 3.91 6.62
N LEU A 110 2.09 2.74 7.18
CA LEU A 110 1.46 1.64 6.45
C LEU A 110 0.12 2.05 5.83
N CYS A 111 -0.72 2.80 6.56
CA CYS A 111 -1.97 3.36 6.03
C CYS A 111 -1.72 4.29 4.85
N ASN A 112 -0.73 5.18 4.94
CA ASN A 112 -0.38 6.09 3.84
C ASN A 112 0.15 5.35 2.62
N MET A 113 1.08 4.41 2.81
CA MET A 113 1.64 3.60 1.73
C MET A 113 0.58 2.73 1.06
N LYS A 114 -0.33 2.12 1.85
CA LYS A 114 -1.46 1.37 1.33
C LYS A 114 -2.38 2.25 0.50
N ARG A 115 -2.71 3.45 0.96
CA ARG A 115 -3.52 4.40 0.18
C ARG A 115 -2.86 4.73 -1.15
N ILE A 116 -1.57 5.08 -1.16
CA ILE A 116 -0.84 5.38 -2.42
C ILE A 116 -0.90 4.17 -3.35
N TYR A 117 -0.72 2.96 -2.82
CA TYR A 117 -0.85 1.73 -3.59
C TYR A 117 -2.26 1.54 -4.15
N ASP A 118 -3.29 1.70 -3.32
CA ASP A 118 -4.70 1.54 -3.70
C ASP A 118 -5.12 2.57 -4.75
N GLU A 119 -4.68 3.82 -4.63
CA GLU A 119 -4.92 4.87 -5.63
C GLU A 119 -4.25 4.55 -6.97
N ARG A 120 -3.02 4.03 -6.95
CA ARG A 120 -2.28 3.65 -8.17
C ARG A 120 -2.77 2.35 -8.81
N THR A 121 -3.33 1.43 -8.03
CA THR A 121 -3.74 0.11 -8.53
C THR A 121 -5.26 -0.06 -8.63
N GLY A 122 -6.05 0.91 -8.15
CA GLY A 122 -7.49 0.78 -8.00
C GLY A 122 -7.90 -0.27 -6.97
N GLY A 123 -7.04 -0.54 -5.97
CA GLY A 123 -7.22 -1.62 -4.98
C GLY A 123 -7.19 -3.02 -5.61
N VAL A 124 -6.40 -3.19 -6.67
CA VAL A 124 -6.24 -4.48 -7.35
C VAL A 124 -4.94 -5.15 -6.92
N ARG A 125 -5.08 -6.24 -6.17
CA ARG A 125 -3.98 -7.11 -5.78
C ARG A 125 -3.88 -8.27 -6.77
N LEU A 126 -2.75 -8.34 -7.47
CA LEU A 126 -2.39 -9.50 -8.27
C LEU A 126 -1.51 -10.44 -7.43
N ALA A 127 -1.91 -11.69 -7.35
CA ALA A 127 -1.16 -12.75 -6.68
C ALA A 127 -1.08 -13.98 -7.59
N TRP A 128 -0.11 -14.85 -7.34
CA TRP A 128 -0.01 -16.14 -8.00
C TRP A 128 -0.32 -17.22 -6.96
N GLY A 129 -1.32 -18.05 -7.22
CA GLY A 129 -1.72 -19.16 -6.34
C GLY A 129 -2.15 -20.35 -7.18
N ASP A 130 -1.76 -21.56 -6.75
CA ASP A 130 -2.06 -22.84 -7.44
C ASP A 130 -1.80 -22.81 -8.96
N GLY A 131 -0.70 -22.16 -9.38
CA GLY A 131 -0.32 -22.04 -10.79
C GLY A 131 -1.18 -21.06 -11.61
N ALA A 132 -2.11 -20.33 -10.99
CA ALA A 132 -2.98 -19.36 -11.63
C ALA A 132 -2.76 -17.94 -11.14
N CYS A 133 -3.08 -16.97 -12.00
CA CYS A 133 -3.12 -15.56 -11.63
C CYS A 133 -4.43 -15.27 -10.88
N LEU A 134 -4.31 -14.85 -9.63
CA LEU A 134 -5.39 -14.45 -8.75
C LEU A 134 -5.47 -12.93 -8.72
N LEU A 135 -6.68 -12.41 -8.89
CA LEU A 135 -6.96 -10.99 -8.74
C LEU A 135 -7.87 -10.80 -7.54
N ASN A 136 -7.39 -10.12 -6.51
CA ASN A 136 -8.06 -10.01 -5.21
C ASN A 136 -8.47 -11.39 -4.63
N ASN A 137 -7.55 -12.36 -4.70
CA ASN A 137 -7.77 -13.77 -4.32
C ASN A 137 -8.85 -14.50 -5.14
N LEU A 138 -9.26 -13.97 -6.30
CA LEU A 138 -10.19 -14.64 -7.20
C LEU A 138 -9.47 -15.13 -8.45
N ASN A 139 -9.72 -16.39 -8.82
CA ASN A 139 -9.26 -16.94 -10.09
C ASN A 139 -10.16 -16.41 -11.23
N VAL A 140 -9.68 -15.37 -11.92
CA VAL A 140 -10.41 -14.71 -13.00
C VAL A 140 -10.71 -15.67 -14.14
N ARG A 141 -9.79 -16.58 -14.48
CA ARG A 141 -9.98 -17.58 -15.54
C ARG A 141 -11.09 -18.57 -15.20
N ALA A 142 -11.22 -18.97 -13.92
CA ALA A 142 -12.32 -19.82 -13.47
C ALA A 142 -13.68 -19.11 -13.61
N ILE A 143 -13.74 -17.80 -13.28
CA ILE A 143 -14.96 -16.99 -13.45
C ILE A 143 -15.31 -16.85 -14.94
N LEU A 144 -14.34 -16.63 -15.81
CA LEU A 144 -14.54 -16.59 -17.27
C LEU A 144 -15.05 -17.93 -17.81
N ALA A 145 -14.47 -19.05 -17.37
CA ALA A 145 -14.93 -20.38 -17.76
C ALA A 145 -16.39 -20.62 -17.34
N MET A 146 -16.75 -20.27 -16.10
CA MET A 146 -18.14 -20.33 -15.65
C MET A 146 -19.07 -19.42 -16.44
N TYR A 147 -18.63 -18.20 -16.76
CA TYR A 147 -19.42 -17.26 -17.57
C TYR A 147 -19.66 -17.79 -18.99
N HIS A 148 -18.69 -18.49 -19.60
CA HIS A 148 -18.88 -19.11 -20.91
C HIS A 148 -19.89 -20.26 -20.89
N ILE A 149 -19.98 -21.01 -19.79
CA ILE A 149 -20.95 -22.09 -19.62
C ILE A 149 -22.34 -21.50 -19.31
N ARG A 150 -22.41 -20.50 -18.43
CA ARG A 150 -23.67 -19.88 -17.99
C ARG A 150 -23.53 -18.36 -17.85
N PRO A 151 -23.78 -17.60 -18.93
CA PRO A 151 -23.81 -16.14 -18.89
C PRO A 151 -24.97 -15.62 -18.03
N THR A 152 -24.67 -15.06 -16.86
CA THR A 152 -25.66 -14.40 -15.98
C THR A 152 -25.43 -12.90 -15.92
N GLU A 153 -26.48 -12.12 -15.66
CA GLU A 153 -26.37 -10.65 -15.53
C GLU A 153 -25.48 -10.24 -14.35
N LYS A 154 -25.52 -11.00 -13.24
CA LYS A 154 -24.63 -10.77 -12.08
C LYS A 154 -23.15 -10.95 -12.46
N ALA A 155 -22.83 -12.04 -13.15
CA ALA A 155 -21.45 -12.29 -13.61
C ALA A 155 -21.01 -11.26 -14.66
N ARG A 156 -21.92 -10.82 -15.54
CA ARG A 156 -21.66 -9.74 -16.51
C ARG A 156 -21.32 -8.41 -15.83
N LYS A 157 -22.08 -8.01 -14.81
CA LYS A 157 -21.79 -6.80 -14.00
C LYS A 157 -20.44 -6.90 -13.29
N PHE A 158 -20.12 -8.06 -12.73
CA PHE A 158 -18.81 -8.31 -12.12
C PHE A 158 -17.66 -8.19 -13.15
N LEU A 159 -17.79 -8.83 -14.32
CA LEU A 159 -16.81 -8.78 -15.39
C LEU A 159 -16.61 -7.36 -15.95
N LYS A 160 -17.67 -6.54 -16.03
CA LYS A 160 -17.57 -5.10 -16.36
C LYS A 160 -16.73 -4.34 -15.34
N GLY A 161 -17.01 -4.53 -14.05
CA GLY A 161 -16.22 -3.91 -12.98
C GLY A 161 -14.75 -4.38 -12.99
N LEU A 162 -14.52 -5.66 -13.30
CA LEU A 162 -13.18 -6.21 -13.47
C LEU A 162 -12.45 -5.60 -14.66
N LYS A 163 -13.12 -5.44 -15.82
CA LYS A 163 -12.57 -4.77 -17.01
C LYS A 163 -12.11 -3.35 -16.68
N SER A 164 -12.93 -2.55 -16.00
CA SER A 164 -12.57 -1.19 -15.60
C SER A 164 -11.34 -1.16 -14.68
N LYS A 165 -11.24 -2.11 -13.74
CA LYS A 165 -10.08 -2.24 -12.84
C LYS A 165 -8.80 -2.65 -13.57
N LEU A 166 -8.89 -3.61 -14.49
CA LEU A 166 -7.76 -4.01 -15.33
C LEU A 166 -7.29 -2.85 -16.23
N ALA A 167 -8.23 -2.04 -16.75
CA ALA A 167 -7.89 -0.85 -17.54
C ALA A 167 -7.05 0.17 -16.74
N LEU A 168 -7.38 0.40 -15.45
CA LEU A 168 -6.60 1.29 -14.59
C LEU A 168 -5.14 0.83 -14.44
N ILE A 169 -4.93 -0.48 -14.29
CA ILE A 169 -3.58 -1.07 -14.21
C ILE A 169 -2.82 -0.89 -15.53
N LEU A 170 -3.49 -1.07 -16.67
CA LEU A 170 -2.89 -0.92 -18.00
C LEU A 170 -2.52 0.53 -18.32
N VAL A 171 -3.29 1.51 -17.82
CA VAL A 171 -3.02 2.95 -18.02
C VAL A 171 -1.80 3.41 -17.23
N ASN A 172 -1.57 2.86 -16.05
CA ASN A 172 -0.43 3.22 -15.20
C ASN A 172 0.87 2.55 -15.65
N LYS A 173 1.56 3.14 -16.63
CA LYS A 173 2.87 2.65 -17.11
C LYS A 173 3.95 2.81 -16.03
N ASN A 174 4.42 1.71 -15.45
CA ASN A 174 5.67 1.67 -14.69
C ASN A 174 6.77 1.00 -15.51
N GLY A 175 7.94 1.63 -15.63
CA GLY A 175 9.06 1.14 -16.44
C GLY A 175 9.86 -0.02 -15.85
N SER A 176 9.27 -0.86 -14.99
CA SER A 176 10.00 -1.99 -14.38
C SER A 176 9.81 -3.30 -15.17
N PRO A 177 10.83 -4.17 -15.30
CA PRO A 177 10.70 -5.45 -16.02
C PRO A 177 9.66 -6.41 -15.41
N HIS A 178 9.48 -6.34 -14.09
CA HIS A 178 8.42 -7.07 -13.40
C HIS A 178 7.03 -6.53 -13.76
N PHE A 179 6.93 -5.21 -13.97
CA PHE A 179 5.70 -4.58 -14.44
C PHE A 179 5.36 -5.02 -15.86
N GLU A 180 6.33 -5.22 -16.77
CA GLU A 180 6.06 -5.71 -18.13
C GLU A 180 5.43 -7.10 -18.16
N ARG A 181 5.93 -8.04 -17.35
CA ARG A 181 5.33 -9.39 -17.20
C ARG A 181 3.92 -9.33 -16.62
N VAL A 182 3.70 -8.47 -15.62
CA VAL A 182 2.37 -8.27 -15.06
C VAL A 182 1.43 -7.65 -16.10
N ASN A 183 1.92 -6.68 -16.86
CA ASN A 183 1.17 -5.96 -17.88
C ASN A 183 0.75 -6.88 -19.04
N SER A 184 1.60 -7.82 -19.47
CA SER A 184 1.23 -8.81 -20.50
C SER A 184 0.11 -9.74 -20.03
N VAL A 185 0.17 -10.21 -18.78
CA VAL A 185 -0.86 -11.06 -18.17
C VAL A 185 -2.17 -10.28 -18.00
N VAL A 186 -2.09 -9.05 -17.48
CA VAL A 186 -3.26 -8.16 -17.30
C VAL A 186 -3.89 -7.82 -18.64
N LYS A 187 -3.10 -7.58 -19.69
CA LYS A 187 -3.58 -7.31 -21.05
C LYS A 187 -4.27 -8.53 -21.66
N SER A 188 -3.72 -9.73 -21.48
CA SER A 188 -4.37 -10.98 -21.90
C SER A 188 -5.72 -11.14 -21.21
N LEU A 189 -5.76 -10.98 -19.88
CA LEU A 189 -7.00 -11.07 -19.10
C LEU A 189 -8.02 -10.01 -19.52
N TYR A 190 -7.57 -8.77 -19.78
CA TYR A 190 -8.44 -7.70 -20.25
C TYR A 190 -9.12 -8.07 -21.58
N ASN A 191 -8.36 -8.59 -22.55
CA ASN A 191 -8.90 -9.02 -23.83
C ASN A 191 -9.86 -10.21 -23.69
N GLU A 192 -9.53 -11.18 -22.84
CA GLU A 192 -10.40 -12.33 -22.55
C GLU A 192 -11.73 -11.90 -21.93
N VAL A 193 -11.69 -10.96 -20.96
CA VAL A 193 -12.90 -10.38 -20.35
C VAL A 193 -13.71 -9.58 -21.37
N ASP A 194 -13.05 -8.78 -22.22
CA ASP A 194 -13.73 -7.99 -23.24
C ASP A 194 -14.48 -8.89 -24.22
N SER A 195 -13.81 -9.92 -24.73
CA SER A 195 -14.37 -10.92 -25.64
C SER A 195 -15.52 -11.70 -24.99
N ALA A 196 -15.45 -11.95 -23.67
CA ALA A 196 -16.53 -12.60 -22.95
C ALA A 196 -17.77 -11.72 -22.83
N LEU A 197 -17.60 -10.40 -22.65
CA LEU A 197 -18.70 -9.45 -22.46
C LEU A 197 -19.56 -9.24 -23.72
N ASP A 198 -19.06 -9.62 -24.90
CA ASP A 198 -19.81 -9.62 -26.16
C ASP A 198 -20.92 -10.68 -26.19
N LYS A 199 -20.87 -11.70 -25.31
CA LYS A 199 -21.92 -12.72 -25.20
C LYS A 199 -23.14 -12.21 -24.43
N THR A 200 -24.33 -12.37 -25.02
CA THR A 200 -25.61 -12.00 -24.41
C THR A 200 -25.96 -12.92 -23.22
N PRO A 201 -26.35 -12.39 -22.04
CA PRO A 201 -26.74 -13.19 -20.90
C PRO A 201 -28.04 -13.98 -21.13
N ILE A 202 -28.13 -15.18 -20.55
CA ILE A 202 -29.25 -16.13 -20.75
C ILE A 202 -30.45 -15.85 -19.82
N ASP A 203 -30.29 -14.98 -18.82
CA ASP A 203 -31.30 -14.69 -17.77
C ASP A 203 -32.64 -14.09 -18.28
N GLY A 204 -32.85 -13.99 -19.60
CA GLY A 204 -34.11 -13.60 -20.24
C GLY A 204 -35.01 -14.75 -20.72
N CYS A 205 -34.59 -16.01 -20.63
CA CYS A 205 -35.49 -17.13 -20.96
C CYS A 205 -36.44 -17.40 -19.79
N TYR A 206 -37.56 -16.69 -19.78
CA TYR A 206 -38.76 -17.06 -19.04
C TYR A 206 -39.06 -18.54 -19.30
N LEU A 207 -39.11 -19.35 -18.24
CA LEU A 207 -39.76 -20.65 -18.30
C LEU A 207 -41.19 -20.42 -18.84
N PRO A 208 -41.66 -21.17 -19.85
CA PRO A 208 -43.02 -21.01 -20.32
C PRO A 208 -43.98 -21.22 -19.16
N CYS A 209 -44.83 -20.24 -18.90
CA CYS A 209 -45.89 -20.33 -17.91
C CYS A 209 -46.71 -21.59 -18.23
N HIS A 210 -46.71 -22.54 -17.31
CA HIS A 210 -47.51 -23.75 -17.43
C HIS A 210 -48.98 -23.33 -17.31
N ASN A 211 -49.63 -23.03 -18.44
CA ASN A 211 -51.08 -22.82 -18.49
C ASN A 211 -51.75 -24.17 -18.19
N GLY A 212 -52.04 -24.42 -16.92
CA GLY A 212 -52.97 -25.46 -16.50
C GLY A 212 -54.36 -25.10 -17.01
N HIS A 213 -54.73 -25.60 -18.19
CA HIS A 213 -56.11 -25.61 -18.63
C HIS A 213 -56.89 -26.59 -17.76
N ASN A 214 -57.69 -26.01 -16.86
CA ASN A 214 -58.67 -26.71 -16.06
C ASN A 214 -59.93 -26.90 -16.94
N SER A 215 -59.99 -27.98 -17.71
CA SER A 215 -61.22 -28.40 -18.38
C SER A 215 -61.95 -29.42 -17.52
N GLY A 216 -62.79 -28.90 -16.62
CA GLY A 216 -63.80 -29.67 -15.91
C GLY A 216 -65.18 -29.11 -16.21
N GLN A 217 -65.86 -29.72 -17.17
CA GLN A 217 -67.32 -29.85 -17.24
C GLN A 217 -67.63 -31.24 -17.80
#